data_AF-A0A812RLL6-F1
#
_entry.id   AF-A0A812RLL6-F1
#
_cell.length_a   1.000
_cell.length_b   1.000
_cell.length_c   1.000
_cell.angle_alpha   90.00
_cell.angle_beta   90.00
_cell.angle_gamma   90.00
#
_symmetry.space_group_name_H-M   'P 1'
#
loop_
_entity.id
_entity.type
_entity.pdbx_description
1 polymer ?
#
loop_
_entity_poly.entity_id
_entity_poly.type
_entity_poly.pdbx_seq_one_letter_code
_entity_poly.pdbx_strand_id
1 'polypeptide(L)'
;MPQQVLYELTAVPAGWSLATVIDAFARLAACHPTHPSASAASRALEALSDRLEELWASQPQEAEAWLQRCRERFATELAGKETRPELLCEALLRHGAAENGKYWNGYACRFSEVGLLRGAPRGSAAEREQWAAEYLQWPYIRDRCRELAERLVQAEAESQETARKRQKLEEESSERRRLEAELHKSQEEGRELRNRLAAAEAEVSCKTAELQTAQGESAKCKERCEELATRAAAAESAVVELRQELGQLQDEHGKCQERCQELAKCLEAEASEHGKTKELLAQAESHAAEQQSEVQRLQDASRSFQDGVQLTTGSSKAVLQDRCEQLQQQLAEARGQLEVLWEERGMYKERLRQLAERKTQASHHPPSLHPLGPAPHDAAFGDEEPDLAEQLGYSLVDED
;
A
#
# COMPACT_ATOMS: atom_id res chain seq x y z
N MET A 1 59.92 -42.70 -81.34
CA MET A 1 60.48 -43.01 -80.02
C MET A 1 61.89 -43.54 -80.16
N PRO A 2 62.86 -43.07 -79.36
CA PRO A 2 64.17 -43.71 -79.26
C PRO A 2 64.02 -45.11 -78.67
N GLN A 3 64.70 -46.10 -79.25
CA GLN A 3 64.72 -47.47 -78.72
C GLN A 3 65.88 -47.59 -77.73
N GLN A 4 65.56 -47.69 -76.44
CA GLN A 4 66.56 -47.86 -75.38
C GLN A 4 66.88 -49.34 -75.15
N VAL A 5 68.10 -49.59 -74.65
CA VAL A 5 68.61 -50.92 -74.32
C VAL A 5 68.24 -51.26 -72.88
N LEU A 6 67.68 -52.44 -72.63
CA LEU A 6 67.15 -52.80 -71.29
C LEU A 6 68.20 -52.73 -70.16
N TYR A 7 69.48 -52.91 -70.49
CA TYR A 7 70.62 -52.76 -69.57
C TYR A 7 70.90 -51.32 -69.11
N GLU A 8 70.40 -50.31 -69.82
CA GLU A 8 70.70 -48.88 -69.58
C GLU A 8 69.60 -48.19 -68.76
N LEU A 9 68.59 -48.94 -68.33
CA LEU A 9 67.45 -48.44 -67.56
C LEU A 9 67.92 -47.94 -66.17
N THR A 10 67.78 -46.65 -65.91
CA THR A 10 68.05 -46.04 -64.59
C THR A 10 66.78 -45.69 -63.82
N ALA A 11 65.63 -45.68 -64.49
CA ALA A 11 64.30 -45.52 -63.91
C ALA A 11 63.28 -46.17 -64.86
N VAL A 12 62.21 -46.76 -64.32
CA VAL A 12 61.18 -47.44 -65.12
C VAL A 12 60.13 -46.43 -65.59
N PRO A 13 59.69 -46.44 -66.86
CA PRO A 13 58.61 -45.56 -67.32
C PRO A 13 57.31 -45.82 -66.54
N ALA A 14 56.71 -44.77 -65.98
CA ALA A 14 55.50 -44.89 -65.17
C ALA A 14 54.30 -45.50 -65.92
N GLY A 15 54.29 -45.44 -67.26
CA GLY A 15 53.28 -46.06 -68.12
C GLY A 15 53.43 -47.57 -68.35
N TRP A 16 54.44 -48.23 -67.78
CA TRP A 16 54.56 -49.70 -67.86
C TRP A 16 53.58 -50.37 -66.89
N SER A 17 52.76 -51.29 -67.42
CA SER A 17 51.89 -52.16 -66.62
C SER A 17 52.70 -53.22 -65.85
N LEU A 18 52.11 -53.81 -64.81
CA LEU A 18 52.81 -54.79 -63.98
C LEU A 18 53.41 -55.94 -64.82
N ALA A 19 52.64 -56.48 -65.76
CA ALA A 19 53.11 -57.53 -66.66
C ALA A 19 54.34 -57.12 -67.49
N THR A 20 54.42 -55.86 -67.93
CA THR A 20 55.58 -55.33 -68.67
C THR A 20 56.83 -55.24 -67.80
N VAL A 21 56.69 -54.79 -66.55
CA VAL A 21 57.82 -54.69 -65.61
C VAL A 21 58.31 -56.10 -65.23
N ILE A 22 57.40 -57.08 -65.08
CA ILE A 22 57.76 -58.49 -64.84
C ILE A 22 58.49 -59.11 -66.03
N ASP A 23 58.03 -58.89 -67.27
CA ASP A 23 58.74 -59.36 -68.48
C ASP A 23 60.17 -58.81 -68.55
N ALA A 24 60.34 -57.53 -68.23
CA ALA A 24 61.62 -56.84 -68.20
C ALA A 24 62.53 -57.39 -67.09
N PHE A 25 62.00 -57.57 -65.88
CA PHE A 25 62.73 -58.14 -64.74
C PHE A 25 63.22 -59.55 -65.07
N ALA A 26 62.33 -60.43 -65.54
CA ALA A 26 62.68 -61.81 -65.88
C ALA A 26 63.79 -61.89 -66.95
N ARG A 27 63.78 -60.97 -67.93
CA ARG A 27 64.84 -60.94 -68.95
C ARG A 27 66.18 -60.42 -68.41
N LEU A 28 66.20 -59.47 -67.48
CA LEU A 28 67.45 -59.05 -66.83
C LEU A 28 67.93 -60.03 -65.74
N ALA A 29 67.02 -60.78 -65.12
CA ALA A 29 67.38 -61.77 -64.10
C ALA A 29 68.32 -62.85 -64.69
N ALA A 30 68.10 -63.22 -65.96
CA ALA A 30 68.94 -64.11 -66.76
C ALA A 30 70.30 -63.52 -67.21
N CYS A 31 70.68 -62.31 -66.78
CA CYS A 31 71.94 -61.70 -67.16
C CYS A 31 73.06 -62.08 -66.19
N HIS A 32 73.99 -62.91 -66.68
CA HIS A 32 75.05 -63.52 -65.88
C HIS A 32 75.97 -62.48 -65.20
N PRO A 33 76.35 -62.65 -63.92
CA PRO A 33 77.17 -61.68 -63.18
C PRO A 33 78.53 -61.34 -63.80
N THR A 34 79.09 -62.21 -64.64
CA THR A 34 80.37 -61.96 -65.35
C THR A 34 80.23 -61.27 -66.71
N HIS A 35 79.01 -60.93 -67.14
CA HIS A 35 78.79 -60.25 -68.41
C HIS A 35 79.35 -58.81 -68.37
N PRO A 36 79.94 -58.27 -69.45
CA PRO A 36 80.52 -56.91 -69.44
C PRO A 36 79.55 -55.79 -69.06
N SER A 37 78.24 -56.00 -69.21
CA SER A 37 77.19 -55.06 -68.77
C SER A 37 76.60 -55.35 -67.38
N ALA A 38 77.15 -56.27 -66.58
CA ALA A 38 76.54 -56.73 -65.33
C ALA A 38 76.25 -55.60 -64.31
N SER A 39 77.12 -54.59 -64.20
CA SER A 39 76.90 -53.41 -63.35
C SER A 39 75.80 -52.45 -63.86
N ALA A 40 75.46 -52.54 -65.15
CA ALA A 40 74.30 -51.86 -65.73
C ALA A 40 73.04 -52.72 -65.53
N ALA A 41 73.14 -54.03 -65.79
CA ALA A 41 72.07 -55.01 -65.55
C ALA A 41 71.57 -55.00 -64.11
N SER A 42 72.45 -54.95 -63.10
CA SER A 42 72.03 -54.91 -61.69
C SER A 42 71.33 -53.60 -61.31
N ARG A 43 71.75 -52.44 -61.85
CA ARG A 43 71.05 -51.16 -61.59
C ARG A 43 69.68 -51.12 -62.28
N ALA A 44 69.60 -51.67 -63.48
CA ALA A 44 68.33 -51.82 -64.20
C ALA A 44 67.40 -52.86 -63.55
N LEU A 45 67.94 -53.92 -62.93
CA LEU A 45 67.18 -54.83 -62.08
C LEU A 45 66.63 -54.13 -60.84
N GLU A 46 67.44 -53.35 -60.14
CA GLU A 46 67.01 -52.65 -58.93
C GLU A 46 65.84 -51.70 -59.21
N ALA A 47 65.97 -50.85 -60.24
CA ALA A 47 64.88 -49.97 -60.66
C ALA A 47 63.60 -50.74 -61.05
N LEU A 48 63.72 -51.96 -61.61
CA LEU A 48 62.56 -52.82 -61.88
C LEU A 48 61.98 -53.43 -60.61
N SER A 49 62.80 -53.87 -59.65
CA SER A 49 62.35 -54.37 -58.34
C SER A 49 61.57 -53.29 -57.59
N ASP A 50 62.12 -52.08 -57.48
CA ASP A 50 61.48 -50.93 -56.83
C ASP A 50 60.12 -50.59 -57.47
N ARG A 51 60.07 -50.59 -58.81
CA ARG A 51 58.81 -50.35 -59.54
C ARG A 51 57.83 -51.52 -59.41
N LEU A 52 58.31 -52.76 -59.29
CA LEU A 52 57.45 -53.92 -59.05
C LEU A 52 56.83 -53.82 -57.66
N GLU A 53 57.57 -53.48 -56.62
CA GLU A 53 57.01 -53.21 -55.28
C GLU A 53 55.96 -52.11 -55.31
N GLU A 54 56.24 -50.97 -55.94
CA GLU A 54 55.29 -49.87 -56.07
C GLU A 54 53.99 -50.33 -56.77
N LEU A 55 54.10 -51.04 -57.89
CA LEU A 55 52.94 -51.55 -58.64
C LEU A 55 52.19 -52.65 -57.89
N TRP A 56 52.87 -53.53 -57.16
CA TRP A 56 52.27 -54.63 -56.40
C TRP A 56 51.51 -54.10 -55.17
N ALA A 57 52.10 -53.14 -54.47
CA ALA A 57 51.52 -52.47 -53.31
C ALA A 57 50.35 -51.53 -53.66
N SER A 58 50.38 -50.91 -54.85
CA SER A 58 49.34 -49.97 -55.31
C SER A 58 48.24 -50.60 -56.16
N GLN A 59 48.51 -51.69 -56.87
CA GLN A 59 47.57 -52.39 -57.76
C GLN A 59 47.44 -53.89 -57.40
N PRO A 60 47.03 -54.24 -56.16
CA PRO A 60 46.92 -55.63 -55.72
C PRO A 60 45.94 -56.47 -56.57
N GLN A 61 45.00 -55.83 -57.28
CA GLN A 61 44.11 -56.51 -58.24
C GLN A 61 44.84 -56.94 -59.51
N GLU A 62 45.78 -56.15 -60.06
CA GLU A 62 46.59 -56.58 -61.22
C GLU A 62 47.60 -57.67 -60.77
N ALA A 63 48.17 -57.52 -59.57
CA ALA A 63 49.10 -58.49 -58.99
C ALA A 63 48.48 -59.88 -58.77
N GLU A 64 47.32 -59.95 -58.11
CA GLU A 64 46.65 -61.23 -57.89
C GLU A 64 46.09 -61.81 -59.20
N ALA A 65 45.66 -60.98 -60.16
CA ALA A 65 45.27 -61.43 -61.49
C ALA A 65 46.47 -61.97 -62.31
N TRP A 66 47.67 -61.42 -62.15
CA TRP A 66 48.89 -61.98 -62.75
C TRP A 66 49.27 -63.31 -62.08
N LEU A 67 49.28 -63.37 -60.76
CA LEU A 67 49.52 -64.62 -60.01
C LEU A 67 48.54 -65.71 -60.41
N GLN A 68 47.26 -65.39 -60.53
CA GLN A 68 46.21 -66.33 -60.91
C GLN A 68 46.42 -66.89 -62.33
N ARG A 69 46.81 -66.05 -63.31
CA ARG A 69 47.21 -66.52 -64.65
C ARG A 69 48.44 -67.43 -64.61
N CYS A 70 49.38 -67.19 -63.70
CA CYS A 70 50.52 -68.08 -63.49
C CYS A 70 50.10 -69.42 -62.84
N ARG A 71 49.16 -69.42 -61.89
CA ARG A 71 48.55 -70.65 -61.35
C ARG A 71 47.85 -71.46 -62.43
N GLU A 72 47.08 -70.82 -63.30
CA GLU A 72 46.39 -71.47 -64.42
C GLU A 72 47.36 -72.03 -65.48
N ARG A 73 48.47 -71.33 -65.75
CA ARG A 73 49.47 -71.71 -66.76
C ARG A 73 50.48 -72.77 -66.29
N PHE A 74 50.74 -72.87 -64.98
CA PHE A 74 51.78 -73.72 -64.39
C PHE A 74 51.25 -74.50 -63.17
N ALA A 75 49.98 -74.93 -63.21
CA ALA A 75 49.26 -75.50 -62.08
C ALA A 75 49.95 -76.72 -61.45
N THR A 76 50.53 -77.58 -62.30
CA THR A 76 51.26 -78.80 -61.91
C THR A 76 52.61 -78.52 -61.27
N GLU A 77 53.25 -77.39 -61.62
CA GLU A 77 54.61 -77.03 -61.19
C GLU A 77 54.63 -76.07 -60.00
N LEU A 78 53.50 -75.40 -59.74
CA LEU A 78 53.25 -74.59 -58.53
C LEU A 78 52.61 -75.41 -57.40
N ALA A 79 52.20 -76.66 -57.66
CA ALA A 79 51.70 -77.58 -56.64
C ALA A 79 52.80 -77.93 -55.61
N GLY A 80 52.45 -77.95 -54.31
CA GLY A 80 53.38 -78.31 -53.23
C GLY A 80 54.35 -77.20 -52.81
N LYS A 81 54.08 -75.94 -53.14
CA LYS A 81 54.71 -74.77 -52.49
C LYS A 81 53.89 -74.37 -51.26
N GLU A 82 54.54 -74.17 -50.12
CA GLU A 82 53.82 -73.99 -48.85
C GLU A 82 53.67 -72.50 -48.48
N THR A 83 54.63 -71.65 -48.87
CA THR A 83 54.60 -70.21 -48.54
C THR A 83 54.33 -69.31 -49.74
N ARG A 84 53.81 -68.09 -49.47
CA ARG A 84 53.53 -67.09 -50.51
C ARG A 84 54.80 -66.61 -51.26
N PRO A 85 55.96 -66.37 -50.60
CA PRO A 85 57.21 -66.09 -51.31
C PRO A 85 57.66 -67.23 -52.22
N GLU A 86 57.51 -68.50 -51.83
CA GLU A 86 57.84 -69.65 -52.69
C GLU A 86 56.95 -69.73 -53.94
N LEU A 87 55.64 -69.53 -53.77
CA LEU A 87 54.69 -69.49 -54.88
C LEU A 87 55.02 -68.36 -55.87
N LEU A 88 55.33 -67.17 -55.36
CA LEU A 88 55.67 -66.00 -56.18
C LEU A 88 57.04 -66.16 -56.86
N CYS A 89 58.05 -66.68 -56.17
CA CYS A 89 59.36 -66.99 -56.72
C CYS A 89 59.28 -68.03 -57.85
N GLU A 90 58.56 -69.14 -57.64
CA GLU A 90 58.36 -70.16 -58.67
C GLU A 90 57.53 -69.61 -59.85
N ALA A 91 56.50 -68.78 -59.60
CA ALA A 91 55.72 -68.14 -60.67
C ALA A 91 56.58 -67.20 -61.53
N LEU A 92 57.43 -66.38 -60.91
CA LEU A 92 58.39 -65.51 -61.60
C LEU A 92 59.41 -66.32 -62.40
N LEU A 93 59.91 -67.43 -61.85
CA LEU A 93 60.84 -68.34 -62.53
C LEU A 93 60.21 -69.05 -63.73
N ARG A 94 58.98 -69.57 -63.61
CA ARG A 94 58.27 -70.26 -64.69
C ARG A 94 57.82 -69.30 -65.79
N HIS A 95 57.33 -68.11 -65.44
CA HIS A 95 57.07 -67.05 -66.41
C HIS A 95 58.34 -66.67 -67.15
N GLY A 96 59.42 -66.39 -66.41
CA GLY A 96 60.71 -66.04 -67.00
C GLY A 96 61.28 -67.10 -67.92
N ALA A 97 61.28 -68.38 -67.52
CA ALA A 97 61.72 -69.49 -68.36
C ALA A 97 60.89 -69.58 -69.66
N ALA A 98 59.56 -69.43 -69.55
CA ALA A 98 58.64 -69.56 -70.68
C ALA A 98 58.62 -68.34 -71.63
N GLU A 99 59.05 -67.16 -71.18
CA GLU A 99 59.30 -66.01 -72.08
C GLU A 99 60.75 -65.98 -72.61
N ASN A 100 61.73 -66.44 -71.82
CA ASN A 100 63.11 -66.64 -72.26
C ASN A 100 63.16 -67.61 -73.43
N GLY A 101 62.53 -68.78 -73.30
CA GLY A 101 62.43 -69.77 -74.38
C GLY A 101 61.85 -69.20 -75.67
N LYS A 102 60.90 -68.26 -75.63
CA LYS A 102 60.34 -67.64 -76.85
C LYS A 102 61.29 -66.66 -77.54
N TYR A 103 62.04 -65.88 -76.75
CA TYR A 103 62.69 -64.65 -77.22
C TYR A 103 64.20 -64.58 -76.91
N TRP A 104 64.84 -65.69 -76.59
CA TRP A 104 66.29 -65.75 -76.44
C TRP A 104 67.00 -65.56 -77.78
N ASN A 105 67.65 -64.41 -77.90
CA ASN A 105 68.77 -64.16 -78.80
C ASN A 105 69.71 -63.22 -78.01
N GLY A 106 71.02 -63.41 -78.14
CA GLY A 106 72.00 -62.93 -77.15
C GLY A 106 72.16 -61.41 -77.03
N TYR A 107 71.70 -60.64 -78.03
CA TYR A 107 72.07 -59.23 -78.18
C TYR A 107 70.87 -58.31 -78.46
N ALA A 108 70.82 -57.21 -77.69
CA ALA A 108 69.86 -56.10 -77.78
C ALA A 108 68.37 -56.44 -77.61
N CYS A 109 67.95 -56.74 -76.37
CA CYS A 109 66.56 -56.49 -75.96
C CYS A 109 66.29 -54.98 -75.96
N ARG A 110 65.37 -54.56 -76.83
CA ARG A 110 64.91 -53.17 -76.94
C ARG A 110 63.54 -53.01 -76.30
N PHE A 111 63.30 -51.86 -75.68
CA PHE A 111 62.00 -51.52 -75.12
C PHE A 111 61.46 -50.21 -75.72
N SER A 112 60.23 -49.88 -75.34
CA SER A 112 59.51 -48.66 -75.71
C SER A 112 58.72 -48.15 -74.50
N GLU A 113 58.12 -46.95 -74.63
CA GLU A 113 57.25 -46.38 -73.61
C GLU A 113 56.02 -47.26 -73.31
N VAL A 114 55.56 -48.05 -74.29
CA VAL A 114 54.46 -49.03 -74.14
C VAL A 114 54.95 -50.44 -73.76
N GLY A 115 56.24 -50.58 -73.43
CA GLY A 115 56.82 -51.81 -72.87
C GLY A 115 57.84 -52.54 -73.75
N LEU A 116 58.11 -53.79 -73.39
CA LEU A 116 59.11 -54.66 -74.02
C LEU A 116 58.69 -55.02 -75.45
N LEU A 117 59.57 -54.77 -76.43
CA LEU A 117 59.30 -55.04 -77.84
C LEU A 117 59.47 -56.53 -78.14
N ARG A 118 58.44 -57.32 -77.83
CA ARG A 118 58.37 -58.76 -78.13
C ARG A 118 58.48 -59.00 -79.64
N GLY A 119 59.49 -59.75 -80.06
CA GLY A 119 59.64 -60.20 -81.44
C GLY A 119 58.71 -61.39 -81.77
N ALA A 120 58.80 -61.91 -83.00
CA ALA A 120 58.25 -63.24 -83.28
C ALA A 120 59.01 -64.31 -82.45
N PRO A 121 58.33 -65.33 -81.89
CA PRO A 121 59.00 -66.44 -81.22
C PRO A 121 60.00 -67.14 -82.14
N ARG A 122 61.18 -67.47 -81.62
CA ARG A 122 62.25 -68.13 -82.39
C ARG A 122 62.37 -69.62 -82.04
N GLY A 123 63.14 -70.33 -82.85
CA GLY A 123 63.37 -71.78 -82.72
C GLY A 123 62.16 -72.67 -83.05
N SER A 124 62.42 -73.97 -83.10
CA SER A 124 61.44 -75.05 -82.96
C SER A 124 60.85 -75.09 -81.55
N ALA A 125 59.84 -75.93 -81.31
CA ALA A 125 59.29 -76.10 -79.96
C ALA A 125 60.34 -76.64 -78.96
N ALA A 126 61.15 -77.61 -79.39
CA ALA A 126 62.18 -78.25 -78.58
C ALA A 126 63.32 -77.29 -78.17
N GLU A 127 63.77 -76.40 -79.07
CA GLU A 127 64.80 -75.38 -78.73
C GLU A 127 64.28 -74.40 -77.65
N ARG A 128 63.00 -74.02 -77.71
CA ARG A 128 62.39 -73.16 -76.69
C ARG A 128 62.25 -73.86 -75.34
N GLU A 129 61.93 -75.16 -75.35
CA GLU A 129 61.85 -76.00 -74.15
C GLU A 129 63.23 -76.20 -73.52
N GLN A 130 64.28 -76.41 -74.34
CA GLN A 130 65.67 -76.46 -73.88
C GLN A 130 66.09 -75.14 -73.20
N TRP A 131 65.87 -73.98 -73.83
CA TRP A 131 66.23 -72.68 -73.22
C TRP A 131 65.41 -72.34 -71.97
N ALA A 132 64.20 -72.89 -71.82
CA ALA A 132 63.42 -72.80 -70.59
C ALA A 132 64.00 -73.71 -69.49
N ALA A 133 64.43 -74.92 -69.83
CA ALA A 133 65.11 -75.84 -68.89
C ALA A 133 66.49 -75.32 -68.45
N GLU A 134 67.26 -74.69 -69.34
CA GLU A 134 68.53 -74.03 -69.03
C GLU A 134 68.32 -72.85 -68.05
N TYR A 135 67.33 -71.99 -68.31
CA TYR A 135 66.97 -70.87 -67.42
C TYR A 135 66.65 -71.34 -65.99
N LEU A 136 65.88 -72.43 -65.83
CA LEU A 136 65.50 -72.96 -64.51
C LEU A 136 66.66 -73.59 -63.73
N GLN A 137 67.77 -73.93 -64.40
CA GLN A 137 68.99 -74.49 -63.78
C GLN A 137 69.94 -73.42 -63.24
N TRP A 138 69.83 -72.16 -63.66
CA TRP A 138 70.78 -71.09 -63.28
C TRP A 138 70.51 -70.55 -61.87
N PRO A 139 71.41 -70.77 -60.88
CA PRO A 139 71.11 -70.45 -59.48
C PRO A 139 70.82 -68.97 -59.23
N TYR A 140 71.60 -68.09 -59.86
CA TYR A 140 71.49 -66.64 -59.68
C TYR A 140 70.16 -66.04 -60.17
N ILE A 141 69.42 -66.72 -61.06
CA ILE A 141 68.03 -66.32 -61.38
C ILE A 141 67.12 -66.67 -60.21
N ARG A 142 67.25 -67.87 -59.65
CA ARG A 142 66.45 -68.36 -58.51
C ARG A 142 66.61 -67.47 -57.29
N ASP A 143 67.82 -67.00 -57.02
CA ASP A 143 68.07 -66.12 -55.89
C ASP A 143 67.50 -64.71 -56.13
N ARG A 144 67.65 -64.14 -57.34
CA ARG A 144 66.99 -62.87 -57.72
C ARG A 144 65.46 -62.94 -57.67
N CYS A 145 64.86 -64.03 -58.15
CA CYS A 145 63.40 -64.24 -58.09
C CYS A 145 62.90 -64.47 -56.65
N ARG A 146 63.73 -65.02 -55.76
CA ARG A 146 63.42 -65.18 -54.34
C ARG A 146 63.47 -63.84 -53.62
N GLU A 147 64.55 -63.08 -53.79
CA GLU A 147 64.73 -61.74 -53.22
C GLU A 147 63.58 -60.81 -53.62
N LEU A 148 63.21 -60.77 -54.90
CA LEU A 148 62.04 -60.03 -55.36
C LEU A 148 60.74 -60.57 -54.72
N ALA A 149 60.53 -61.88 -54.65
CA ALA A 149 59.31 -62.44 -54.06
C ALA A 149 59.16 -62.12 -52.56
N GLU A 150 60.27 -62.06 -51.82
CA GLU A 150 60.32 -61.64 -50.42
C GLU A 150 60.02 -60.14 -50.29
N ARG A 151 60.65 -59.29 -51.12
CA ARG A 151 60.40 -57.83 -51.19
C ARG A 151 58.93 -57.52 -51.52
N LEU A 152 58.35 -58.19 -52.51
CA LEU A 152 56.94 -58.00 -52.91
C LEU A 152 55.93 -58.39 -51.82
N VAL A 153 56.19 -59.47 -51.08
CA VAL A 153 55.33 -59.87 -49.95
C VAL A 153 55.44 -58.89 -48.78
N GLN A 154 56.63 -58.34 -48.53
CA GLN A 154 56.84 -57.29 -47.53
C GLN A 154 56.12 -55.98 -47.91
N ALA A 155 56.29 -55.50 -49.14
CA ALA A 155 55.64 -54.29 -49.64
C ALA A 155 54.11 -54.37 -49.60
N GLU A 156 53.53 -55.55 -49.86
CA GLU A 156 52.08 -55.75 -49.71
C GLU A 156 51.65 -55.71 -48.24
N ALA A 157 52.42 -56.30 -47.32
CA ALA A 157 52.12 -56.27 -45.88
C ALA A 157 52.16 -54.83 -45.32
N GLU A 158 53.13 -54.02 -45.74
CA GLU A 158 53.24 -52.60 -45.36
C GLU A 158 52.13 -51.75 -46.00
N SER A 159 51.72 -52.04 -47.24
CA SER A 159 50.55 -51.42 -47.88
C SER A 159 49.27 -51.72 -47.09
N GLN A 160 49.05 -52.98 -46.68
CA GLN A 160 47.92 -53.36 -45.83
C GLN A 160 47.96 -52.71 -44.43
N GLU A 161 49.14 -52.60 -43.80
CA GLU A 161 49.27 -51.97 -42.48
C GLU A 161 49.03 -50.45 -42.55
N THR A 162 49.56 -49.77 -43.57
CA THR A 162 49.32 -48.33 -43.78
C THR A 162 47.86 -48.04 -44.16
N ALA A 163 47.19 -48.93 -44.92
CA ALA A 163 45.75 -48.85 -45.15
C ALA A 163 44.94 -48.97 -43.84
N ARG A 164 45.25 -49.95 -42.97
CA ARG A 164 44.61 -50.10 -41.64
C ARG A 164 44.86 -48.88 -40.74
N LYS A 165 46.07 -48.33 -40.75
CA LYS A 165 46.43 -47.10 -40.01
C LYS A 165 45.61 -45.89 -40.50
N ARG A 166 45.43 -45.73 -41.82
CA ARG A 166 44.59 -44.67 -42.40
C ARG A 166 43.11 -44.83 -42.05
N GLN A 167 42.57 -46.05 -42.18
CA GLN A 167 41.18 -46.35 -41.78
C GLN A 167 40.94 -45.98 -40.31
N LYS A 168 41.80 -46.46 -39.40
CA LYS A 168 41.66 -46.15 -37.96
C LYS A 168 41.71 -44.64 -37.69
N LEU A 169 42.60 -43.90 -38.36
CA LEU A 169 42.70 -42.45 -38.22
C LEU A 169 41.44 -41.74 -38.74
N GLU A 170 40.84 -42.23 -39.81
CA GLU A 170 39.57 -41.71 -40.34
C GLU A 170 38.42 -41.99 -39.37
N GLU A 171 38.31 -43.22 -38.86
CA GLU A 171 37.35 -43.63 -37.81
C GLU A 171 37.48 -42.74 -36.56
N GLU A 172 38.68 -42.60 -35.98
CA GLU A 172 38.98 -41.74 -34.83
C GLU A 172 38.62 -40.27 -35.11
N SER A 173 38.93 -39.77 -36.32
CA SER A 173 38.55 -38.41 -36.72
C SER A 173 37.03 -38.21 -36.87
N SER A 174 36.28 -39.28 -37.15
CA SER A 174 34.81 -39.26 -37.27
C SER A 174 34.14 -39.31 -35.89
N GLU A 175 34.66 -40.15 -34.99
CA GLU A 175 34.24 -40.22 -33.59
C GLU A 175 34.52 -38.90 -32.88
N ARG A 176 35.71 -38.32 -33.07
CA ARG A 176 36.05 -36.99 -32.55
C ARG A 176 35.07 -35.92 -33.04
N ARG A 177 34.79 -35.86 -34.35
CA ARG A 177 33.82 -34.90 -34.91
C ARG A 177 32.41 -35.08 -34.35
N ARG A 178 32.00 -36.32 -34.07
CA ARG A 178 30.74 -36.63 -33.39
C ARG A 178 30.73 -36.11 -31.94
N LEU A 179 31.79 -36.39 -31.18
CA LEU A 179 31.90 -35.94 -29.78
C LEU A 179 31.98 -34.40 -29.66
N GLU A 180 32.64 -33.72 -30.59
CA GLU A 180 32.66 -32.25 -30.68
C GLU A 180 31.25 -31.69 -30.96
N ALA A 181 30.44 -32.35 -31.79
CA ALA A 181 29.04 -31.97 -32.03
C ALA A 181 28.13 -32.25 -30.82
N GLU A 182 28.29 -33.39 -30.14
CA GLU A 182 27.55 -33.72 -28.90
C GLU A 182 27.89 -32.73 -27.76
N LEU A 183 29.16 -32.33 -27.64
CA LEU A 183 29.60 -31.29 -26.70
C LEU A 183 28.96 -29.94 -27.00
N HIS A 184 28.93 -29.49 -28.26
CA HIS A 184 28.26 -28.23 -28.63
C HIS A 184 26.75 -28.26 -28.36
N LYS A 185 26.08 -29.40 -28.59
CA LYS A 185 24.66 -29.58 -28.23
C LYS A 185 24.44 -29.44 -26.71
N SER A 186 25.28 -30.09 -25.90
CA SER A 186 25.21 -29.99 -24.44
C SER A 186 25.49 -28.56 -23.93
N GLN A 187 26.41 -27.83 -24.58
CA GLN A 187 26.66 -26.41 -24.28
C GLN A 187 25.43 -25.52 -24.56
N GLU A 188 24.68 -25.81 -25.63
CA GLU A 188 23.45 -25.06 -25.97
C GLU A 188 22.30 -25.38 -25.01
N GLU A 189 22.08 -26.65 -24.70
CA GLU A 189 21.11 -27.06 -23.67
C GLU A 189 21.44 -26.41 -22.31
N GLY A 190 22.72 -26.33 -21.97
CA GLY A 190 23.20 -25.58 -20.81
C GLY A 190 22.97 -24.06 -20.90
N ARG A 191 22.97 -23.45 -22.10
CA ARG A 191 22.59 -22.04 -22.30
C ARG A 191 21.09 -21.86 -22.09
N GLU A 192 20.25 -22.71 -22.68
CA GLU A 192 18.80 -22.67 -22.53
C GLU A 192 18.39 -22.79 -21.05
N LEU A 193 18.95 -23.76 -20.33
CA LEU A 193 18.66 -23.96 -18.90
C LEU A 193 19.06 -22.77 -18.03
N ARG A 194 20.20 -22.10 -18.31
CA ARG A 194 20.59 -20.87 -17.62
C ARG A 194 19.64 -19.70 -17.92
N ASN A 195 19.20 -19.55 -19.17
CA ASN A 195 18.24 -18.51 -19.55
C ASN A 195 16.88 -18.74 -18.87
N ARG A 196 16.43 -20.00 -18.78
CA ARG A 196 15.19 -20.40 -18.09
C ARG A 196 15.27 -20.19 -16.57
N LEU A 197 16.42 -20.46 -15.95
CA LEU A 197 16.65 -20.16 -14.54
C LEU A 197 16.57 -18.65 -14.27
N ALA A 198 17.28 -17.82 -15.04
CA ALA A 198 17.26 -16.36 -14.88
C ALA A 198 15.86 -15.76 -15.07
N ALA A 199 15.05 -16.32 -15.99
CA ALA A 199 13.65 -15.92 -16.15
C ALA A 199 12.78 -16.26 -14.92
N ALA A 200 12.97 -17.45 -14.34
CA ALA A 200 12.26 -17.86 -13.11
C ALA A 200 12.69 -17.04 -11.89
N GLU A 201 13.98 -16.71 -11.76
CA GLU A 201 14.51 -15.83 -10.71
C GLU A 201 13.91 -14.41 -10.81
N ALA A 202 13.77 -13.87 -12.03
CA ALA A 202 13.09 -12.60 -12.27
C ALA A 202 11.60 -12.65 -11.92
N GLU A 203 10.90 -13.74 -12.25
CA GLU A 203 9.48 -13.94 -11.88
C GLU A 203 9.29 -14.00 -10.36
N VAL A 204 10.15 -14.73 -9.65
CA VAL A 204 10.13 -14.82 -8.18
C VAL A 204 10.43 -13.45 -7.55
N SER A 205 11.37 -12.68 -8.11
CA SER A 205 11.67 -11.31 -7.66
C SER A 205 10.45 -10.39 -7.83
N CYS A 206 9.77 -10.44 -8.98
CA CYS A 206 8.55 -9.68 -9.23
C CYS A 206 7.43 -10.03 -8.25
N LYS A 207 7.12 -11.31 -8.09
CA LYS A 207 6.12 -11.81 -7.14
C LYS A 207 6.45 -11.47 -5.68
N THR A 208 7.74 -11.37 -5.34
CA THR A 208 8.17 -10.92 -4.00
C THR A 208 7.85 -9.43 -3.79
N ALA A 209 8.07 -8.59 -4.78
CA ALA A 209 7.73 -7.16 -4.72
C ALA A 209 6.20 -6.92 -4.70
N GLU A 210 5.43 -7.69 -5.49
CA GLU A 210 3.96 -7.70 -5.43
C GLU A 210 3.45 -8.09 -4.04
N LEU A 211 4.00 -9.16 -3.45
CA LEU A 211 3.63 -9.64 -2.12
C LEU A 211 3.97 -8.62 -1.01
N GLN A 212 5.14 -7.96 -1.09
CA GLN A 212 5.50 -6.87 -0.17
C GLN A 212 4.54 -5.67 -0.31
N THR A 213 4.12 -5.34 -1.53
CA THR A 213 3.16 -4.27 -1.80
C THR A 213 1.80 -4.60 -1.18
N ALA A 214 1.28 -5.81 -1.43
CA ALA A 214 0.02 -6.29 -0.88
C ALA A 214 0.03 -6.39 0.67
N GLN A 215 1.18 -6.75 1.27
CA GLN A 215 1.35 -6.70 2.72
C GLN A 215 1.29 -5.26 3.26
N GLY A 216 1.90 -4.29 2.56
CA GLY A 216 1.84 -2.87 2.91
C GLY A 216 0.43 -2.28 2.77
N GLU A 217 -0.36 -2.73 1.80
CA GLU A 217 -1.78 -2.35 1.65
C GLU A 217 -2.67 -2.98 2.72
N SER A 218 -2.43 -4.26 3.04
CA SER A 218 -3.12 -4.97 4.13
C SER A 218 -2.88 -4.29 5.49
N ALA A 219 -1.64 -3.86 5.77
CA ALA A 219 -1.31 -3.11 6.97
C ALA A 219 -2.07 -1.78 7.08
N LYS A 220 -2.12 -0.99 6.00
CA LYS A 220 -2.91 0.27 5.93
C LYS A 220 -4.41 0.03 6.05
N CYS A 221 -4.92 -1.09 5.53
CA CYS A 221 -6.31 -1.48 5.68
C CYS A 221 -6.63 -1.80 7.14
N LYS A 222 -5.76 -2.55 7.82
CA LYS A 222 -5.88 -2.85 9.25
C LYS A 222 -5.87 -1.56 10.10
N GLU A 223 -4.91 -0.66 9.87
CA GLU A 223 -4.82 0.63 10.56
C GLU A 223 -6.12 1.44 10.45
N ARG A 224 -6.72 1.50 9.26
CA ARG A 224 -8.03 2.16 9.04
C ARG A 224 -9.18 1.46 9.76
N CYS A 225 -9.18 0.14 9.85
CA CYS A 225 -10.18 -0.59 10.63
C CYS A 225 -10.04 -0.30 12.13
N GLU A 226 -8.82 -0.14 12.64
CA GLU A 226 -8.55 0.23 14.04
C GLU A 226 -8.96 1.70 14.31
N GLU A 227 -8.70 2.63 13.38
CA GLU A 227 -9.22 4.01 13.43
C GLU A 227 -10.76 4.04 13.45
N LEU A 228 -11.41 3.31 12.54
CA LEU A 228 -12.87 3.26 12.47
C LEU A 228 -13.49 2.61 13.72
N ALA A 229 -12.86 1.59 14.30
CA ALA A 229 -13.31 0.97 15.55
C ALA A 229 -13.24 1.95 16.74
N THR A 230 -12.14 2.69 16.90
CA THR A 230 -12.04 3.71 17.96
C THR A 230 -13.03 4.86 17.78
N ARG A 231 -13.26 5.30 16.52
CA ARG A 231 -14.26 6.31 16.19
C ARG A 231 -15.70 5.83 16.42
N ALA A 232 -15.99 4.56 16.17
CA ALA A 232 -17.29 3.95 16.48
C ALA A 232 -17.53 3.93 18.00
N ALA A 233 -16.57 3.45 18.78
CA ALA A 233 -16.68 3.42 20.25
C ALA A 233 -16.85 4.83 20.86
N ALA A 234 -16.15 5.84 20.32
CA ALA A 234 -16.34 7.23 20.74
C ALA A 234 -17.75 7.77 20.41
N ALA A 235 -18.28 7.45 19.23
CA ALA A 235 -19.64 7.81 18.84
C ALA A 235 -20.71 7.09 19.68
N GLU A 236 -20.48 5.82 20.03
CA GLU A 236 -21.35 5.05 20.95
C GLU A 236 -21.37 5.68 22.35
N SER A 237 -20.21 6.11 22.88
CA SER A 237 -20.13 6.85 24.17
C SER A 237 -20.94 8.15 24.12
N ALA A 238 -20.75 8.98 23.08
CA ALA A 238 -21.49 10.23 22.91
C ALA A 238 -23.01 9.99 22.75
N VAL A 239 -23.44 8.88 22.15
CA VAL A 239 -24.86 8.50 22.08
C VAL A 239 -25.41 8.05 23.45
N VAL A 240 -24.59 7.47 24.33
CA VAL A 240 -24.99 7.17 25.72
C VAL A 240 -25.11 8.46 26.53
N GLU A 241 -24.16 9.39 26.40
CA GLU A 241 -24.20 10.72 27.04
C GLU A 241 -25.45 11.51 26.62
N LEU A 242 -25.70 11.65 25.31
CA LEU A 242 -26.89 12.34 24.79
C LEU A 242 -28.22 11.69 25.22
N ARG A 243 -28.25 10.36 25.41
CA ARG A 243 -29.43 9.66 25.98
C ARG A 243 -29.62 9.98 27.46
N GLN A 244 -28.53 10.12 28.21
CA GLN A 244 -28.57 10.49 29.63
C GLN A 244 -28.99 11.95 29.83
N GLU A 245 -28.52 12.87 28.97
CA GLU A 245 -28.99 14.27 28.94
C GLU A 245 -30.47 14.36 28.56
N LEU A 246 -30.92 13.62 27.53
CA LEU A 246 -32.32 13.58 27.13
C LEU A 246 -33.24 13.06 28.24
N GLY A 247 -32.78 12.06 29.02
CA GLY A 247 -33.50 11.57 30.21
C GLY A 247 -33.62 12.63 31.30
N GLN A 248 -32.53 13.34 31.61
CA GLN A 248 -32.55 14.44 32.59
C GLN A 248 -33.51 15.57 32.15
N LEU A 249 -33.48 15.96 30.87
CA LEU A 249 -34.39 16.97 30.33
C LEU A 249 -35.87 16.51 30.37
N GLN A 250 -36.15 15.21 30.23
CA GLN A 250 -37.51 14.68 30.39
C GLN A 250 -37.96 14.73 31.87
N ASP A 251 -37.10 14.37 32.82
CA ASP A 251 -37.37 14.49 34.25
C ASP A 251 -37.56 15.95 34.70
N GLU A 252 -36.76 16.88 34.18
CA GLU A 252 -36.91 18.32 34.42
C GLU A 252 -38.18 18.89 33.79
N HIS A 253 -38.53 18.46 32.58
CA HIS A 253 -39.79 18.85 31.94
C HIS A 253 -41.00 18.35 32.74
N GLY A 254 -40.97 17.11 33.25
CA GLY A 254 -42.00 16.58 34.15
C GLY A 254 -42.19 17.44 35.40
N LYS A 255 -41.10 17.71 36.14
CA LYS A 255 -41.12 18.59 37.33
C LYS A 255 -41.60 20.00 37.01
N CYS A 256 -41.24 20.54 35.84
CA CYS A 256 -41.73 21.84 35.37
C CYS A 256 -43.24 21.80 35.12
N GLN A 257 -43.73 20.76 34.45
CA GLN A 257 -45.15 20.55 34.17
C GLN A 257 -45.98 20.37 35.46
N GLU A 258 -45.47 19.63 36.45
CA GLU A 258 -46.07 19.50 37.78
C GLU A 258 -46.22 20.86 38.46
N ARG A 259 -45.15 21.65 38.53
CA ARG A 259 -45.17 23.00 39.13
C ARG A 259 -46.09 23.96 38.38
N CYS A 260 -46.24 23.82 37.06
CA CYS A 260 -47.24 24.56 36.29
C CYS A 260 -48.67 24.13 36.63
N GLN A 261 -48.93 22.84 36.91
CA GLN A 261 -50.24 22.38 37.38
C GLN A 261 -50.53 22.84 38.82
N GLU A 262 -49.53 22.88 39.69
CA GLU A 262 -49.64 23.45 41.04
C GLU A 262 -49.97 24.94 40.98
N LEU A 263 -49.22 25.73 40.21
CA LEU A 263 -49.50 27.15 39.99
C LEU A 263 -50.88 27.38 39.38
N ALA A 264 -51.34 26.54 38.45
CA ALA A 264 -52.69 26.62 37.91
C ALA A 264 -53.76 26.38 38.99
N LYS A 265 -53.59 25.36 39.85
CA LYS A 265 -54.50 25.10 40.99
C LYS A 265 -54.47 26.25 42.02
N CYS A 266 -53.31 26.82 42.29
CA CYS A 266 -53.19 27.99 43.17
C CYS A 266 -53.91 29.21 42.58
N LEU A 267 -53.77 29.47 41.28
CA LEU A 267 -54.47 30.55 40.59
C LEU A 267 -55.99 30.31 40.50
N GLU A 268 -56.44 29.06 40.38
CA GLU A 268 -57.86 28.68 40.41
C GLU A 268 -58.45 28.82 41.83
N ALA A 269 -57.69 28.47 42.86
CA ALA A 269 -58.06 28.70 44.25
C ALA A 269 -58.10 30.21 44.59
N GLU A 270 -57.08 30.98 44.22
CA GLU A 270 -57.07 32.45 44.34
C GLU A 270 -58.20 33.10 43.56
N ALA A 271 -58.53 32.63 42.35
CA ALA A 271 -59.70 33.12 41.60
C ALA A 271 -61.03 32.78 42.30
N SER A 272 -61.10 31.65 43.02
CA SER A 272 -62.25 31.27 43.85
C SER A 272 -62.38 32.14 45.11
N GLU A 273 -61.28 32.38 45.84
CA GLU A 273 -61.27 33.31 46.98
C GLU A 273 -61.50 34.77 46.55
N HIS A 274 -60.99 35.18 45.39
CA HIS A 274 -61.31 36.48 44.79
C HIS A 274 -62.79 36.56 44.38
N GLY A 275 -63.37 35.46 43.91
CA GLY A 275 -64.81 35.32 43.68
C GLY A 275 -65.62 35.52 44.97
N LYS A 276 -65.28 34.80 46.04
CA LYS A 276 -65.94 34.90 47.36
C LYS A 276 -65.78 36.28 47.99
N THR A 277 -64.58 36.85 47.97
CA THR A 277 -64.34 38.19 48.52
C THR A 277 -65.05 39.28 47.71
N LYS A 278 -65.19 39.10 46.39
CA LYS A 278 -66.02 39.97 45.55
C LYS A 278 -67.53 39.78 45.78
N GLU A 279 -67.98 38.56 46.09
CA GLU A 279 -69.37 38.31 46.50
C GLU A 279 -69.66 38.93 47.87
N LEU A 280 -68.76 38.79 48.84
CA LEU A 280 -68.83 39.47 50.13
C LEU A 280 -68.77 41.00 49.98
N LEU A 281 -67.97 41.52 49.04
CA LEU A 281 -67.96 42.94 48.70
C LEU A 281 -69.32 43.38 48.13
N ALA A 282 -69.91 42.61 47.20
CA ALA A 282 -71.22 42.90 46.63
C ALA A 282 -72.35 42.79 47.68
N GLN A 283 -72.25 41.87 48.65
CA GLN A 283 -73.15 41.80 49.80
C GLN A 283 -72.97 43.01 50.73
N ALA A 284 -71.73 43.45 50.98
CA ALA A 284 -71.44 44.64 51.77
C ALA A 284 -71.90 45.93 51.07
N GLU A 285 -71.75 46.03 49.74
CA GLU A 285 -72.28 47.11 48.91
C GLU A 285 -73.82 47.10 48.89
N SER A 286 -74.45 45.93 48.78
CA SER A 286 -75.91 45.77 48.87
C SER A 286 -76.43 46.17 50.24
N HIS A 287 -75.78 45.72 51.33
CA HIS A 287 -76.13 46.13 52.69
C HIS A 287 -75.85 47.62 52.93
N ALA A 288 -74.79 48.20 52.34
CA ALA A 288 -74.53 49.64 52.41
C ALA A 288 -75.57 50.46 51.62
N ALA A 289 -76.06 49.94 50.49
CA ALA A 289 -77.17 50.53 49.74
C ALA A 289 -78.51 50.39 50.48
N GLU A 290 -78.74 49.26 51.15
CA GLU A 290 -79.90 49.03 52.02
C GLU A 290 -79.88 49.97 53.23
N GLN A 291 -78.73 50.10 53.91
CA GLN A 291 -78.47 51.10 54.96
C GLN A 291 -78.62 52.54 54.43
N GLN A 292 -78.19 52.86 53.20
CA GLN A 292 -78.48 54.16 52.58
C GLN A 292 -79.98 54.38 52.36
N SER A 293 -80.72 53.35 51.93
CA SER A 293 -82.17 53.45 51.78
C SER A 293 -82.90 53.56 53.13
N GLU A 294 -82.37 52.94 54.18
CA GLU A 294 -82.84 53.05 55.55
C GLU A 294 -82.57 54.45 56.11
N VAL A 295 -81.38 55.00 55.89
CA VAL A 295 -81.03 56.40 56.22
C VAL A 295 -81.90 57.39 55.43
N GLN A 296 -82.17 57.14 54.16
CA GLN A 296 -83.08 57.95 53.34
C GLN A 296 -84.51 57.90 53.91
N ARG A 297 -84.98 56.71 54.28
CA ARG A 297 -86.29 56.51 54.93
C ARG A 297 -86.38 57.17 56.31
N LEU A 298 -85.29 57.18 57.08
CA LEU A 298 -85.19 57.90 58.36
C LEU A 298 -85.10 59.42 58.18
N GLN A 299 -84.52 59.92 57.08
CA GLN A 299 -84.56 61.34 56.72
C GLN A 299 -85.97 61.78 56.30
N ASP A 300 -86.68 60.99 55.50
CA ASP A 300 -88.06 61.31 55.11
C ASP A 300 -89.05 61.12 56.27
N ALA A 301 -88.79 60.21 57.21
CA ALA A 301 -89.46 60.18 58.52
C ALA A 301 -89.13 61.42 59.38
N SER A 302 -87.87 61.87 59.39
CA SER A 302 -87.49 63.10 60.12
C SER A 302 -88.17 64.35 59.54
N ARG A 303 -88.44 64.38 58.22
CA ARG A 303 -89.28 65.42 57.60
C ARG A 303 -90.73 65.36 58.09
N SER A 304 -91.35 64.18 58.11
CA SER A 304 -92.75 64.06 58.55
C SER A 304 -92.97 64.38 60.03
N PHE A 305 -91.92 64.32 60.87
CA PHE A 305 -91.94 64.81 62.24
C PHE A 305 -91.58 66.31 62.41
N GLN A 306 -91.05 66.99 61.39
CA GLN A 306 -90.72 68.42 61.46
C GLN A 306 -91.84 69.34 60.95
N ASP A 307 -92.66 68.90 59.98
CA ASP A 307 -93.77 69.70 59.41
C ASP A 307 -94.95 69.96 60.38
N GLY A 308 -94.88 69.49 61.63
CA GLY A 308 -95.91 69.70 62.64
C GLY A 308 -95.78 70.97 63.49
N VAL A 309 -94.55 71.44 63.78
CA VAL A 309 -94.30 72.49 64.80
C VAL A 309 -93.10 73.39 64.47
N GLN A 310 -93.28 74.39 63.59
CA GLN A 310 -92.83 75.78 63.79
C GLN A 310 -93.07 76.66 62.56
N LEU A 311 -94.06 77.56 62.66
CA LEU A 311 -94.19 78.71 61.77
C LEU A 311 -94.02 80.01 62.58
N THR A 312 -93.15 80.90 62.10
CA THR A 312 -93.03 82.33 62.49
C THR A 312 -92.43 82.72 63.85
N THR A 313 -91.14 82.42 64.07
CA THR A 313 -90.25 83.22 64.97
C THR A 313 -88.93 83.62 64.30
N GLY A 314 -89.04 84.28 63.13
CA GLY A 314 -87.92 84.60 62.24
C GLY A 314 -87.62 86.09 62.03
N SER A 315 -87.88 86.98 62.99
CA SER A 315 -87.72 88.45 62.77
C SER A 315 -87.32 89.30 64.00
N SER A 316 -86.41 88.82 64.84
CA SER A 316 -85.95 89.60 66.04
C SER A 316 -84.44 89.88 66.10
N LYS A 317 -83.63 89.31 65.20
CA LYS A 317 -82.16 89.34 65.35
C LYS A 317 -81.51 90.70 65.01
N ALA A 318 -82.04 91.44 64.03
CA ALA A 318 -81.52 92.76 63.67
C ALA A 318 -81.88 93.84 64.71
N VAL A 319 -83.13 93.87 65.19
CA VAL A 319 -83.63 94.91 66.10
C VAL A 319 -82.95 94.86 67.48
N LEU A 320 -82.54 93.67 67.94
CA LEU A 320 -81.81 93.51 69.20
C LEU A 320 -80.31 93.88 69.08
N GLN A 321 -79.72 93.77 67.89
CA GLN A 321 -78.34 94.21 67.62
C GLN A 321 -78.23 95.74 67.74
N ASP A 322 -79.06 96.46 66.98
CA ASP A 322 -79.19 97.93 66.99
C ASP A 322 -79.42 98.47 68.42
N ARG A 323 -80.28 97.78 69.19
CA ARG A 323 -80.64 98.18 70.55
C ARG A 323 -79.49 98.02 71.55
N CYS A 324 -78.61 97.03 71.35
CA CYS A 324 -77.43 96.85 72.18
C CYS A 324 -76.37 97.92 71.92
N GLU A 325 -76.11 98.25 70.65
CA GLU A 325 -75.14 99.28 70.27
C GLU A 325 -75.60 100.68 70.72
N GLN A 326 -76.90 100.99 70.59
CA GLN A 326 -77.49 102.22 71.11
C GLN A 326 -77.37 102.37 72.65
N LEU A 327 -77.46 101.26 73.40
CA LEU A 327 -77.27 101.28 74.86
C LEU A 327 -75.80 101.38 75.28
N GLN A 328 -74.87 100.80 74.50
CA GLN A 328 -73.43 100.97 74.74
C GLN A 328 -72.99 102.42 74.52
N GLN A 329 -73.51 103.11 73.50
CA GLN A 329 -73.25 104.52 73.25
C GLN A 329 -73.67 105.39 74.45
N GLN A 330 -74.88 105.17 74.99
CA GLN A 330 -75.38 105.92 76.16
C GLN A 330 -74.58 105.63 77.44
N LEU A 331 -74.08 104.41 77.63
CA LEU A 331 -73.23 104.06 78.77
C LEU A 331 -71.84 104.71 78.71
N ALA A 332 -71.28 104.93 77.52
CA ALA A 332 -70.04 105.68 77.34
C ALA A 332 -70.23 107.16 77.68
N GLU A 333 -71.31 107.77 77.19
CA GLU A 333 -71.63 109.18 77.41
C GLU A 333 -71.95 109.48 78.89
N ALA A 334 -72.71 108.60 79.55
CA ALA A 334 -72.97 108.68 80.99
C ALA A 334 -71.71 108.48 81.85
N ARG A 335 -70.74 107.66 81.41
CA ARG A 335 -69.44 107.53 82.08
C ARG A 335 -68.62 108.82 81.99
N GLY A 336 -68.51 109.42 80.81
CA GLY A 336 -67.78 110.68 80.64
C GLY A 336 -68.32 111.81 81.50
N GLN A 337 -69.65 111.93 81.62
CA GLN A 337 -70.29 112.90 82.52
C GLN A 337 -69.99 112.62 84.01
N LEU A 338 -69.94 111.35 84.41
CA LEU A 338 -69.56 110.95 85.77
C LEU A 338 -68.09 111.26 86.08
N GLU A 339 -67.20 111.10 85.10
CA GLU A 339 -65.76 111.32 85.26
C GLU A 339 -65.46 112.82 85.50
N VAL A 340 -66.09 113.72 84.72
CA VAL A 340 -66.04 115.18 84.94
C VAL A 340 -66.56 115.57 86.34
N LEU A 341 -67.70 114.99 86.77
CA LEU A 341 -68.23 115.24 88.11
C LEU A 341 -67.32 114.72 89.24
N TRP A 342 -66.49 113.71 88.98
CA TRP A 342 -65.48 113.25 89.94
C TRP A 342 -64.27 114.18 90.02
N GLU A 343 -63.83 114.77 88.90
CA GLU A 343 -62.80 115.83 88.90
C GLU A 343 -63.29 117.09 89.60
N GLU A 344 -64.52 117.55 89.31
CA GLU A 344 -65.12 118.69 90.03
C GLU A 344 -65.22 118.42 91.53
N ARG A 345 -65.69 117.23 91.93
CA ARG A 345 -65.75 116.84 93.35
C ARG A 345 -64.35 116.77 93.99
N GLY A 346 -63.30 116.46 93.22
CA GLY A 346 -61.91 116.59 93.63
C GLY A 346 -61.52 118.05 93.90
N MET A 347 -61.78 118.93 92.93
CA MET A 347 -61.52 120.37 93.01
C MET A 347 -62.25 121.04 94.19
N TYR A 348 -63.50 120.65 94.47
CA TYR A 348 -64.24 121.13 95.64
C TYR A 348 -63.67 120.59 96.96
N LYS A 349 -63.22 119.32 97.02
CA LYS A 349 -62.51 118.79 98.21
C LYS A 349 -61.17 119.50 98.46
N GLU A 350 -60.46 119.90 97.41
CA GLU A 350 -59.20 120.64 97.53
C GLU A 350 -59.42 122.06 98.04
N ARG A 351 -60.40 122.78 97.46
CA ARG A 351 -60.83 124.10 97.96
C ARG A 351 -61.31 124.05 99.41
N LEU A 352 -62.04 123.00 99.81
CA LEU A 352 -62.47 122.79 101.19
C LEU A 352 -61.29 122.55 102.15
N ARG A 353 -60.22 121.88 101.73
CA ARG A 353 -59.01 121.71 102.54
C ARG A 353 -58.29 123.04 102.76
N GLN A 354 -58.11 123.83 101.71
CA GLN A 354 -57.52 125.17 101.78
C GLN A 354 -58.36 126.18 102.58
N LEU A 355 -59.69 126.00 102.62
CA LEU A 355 -60.59 126.76 103.49
C LEU A 355 -60.53 126.31 104.96
N ALA A 356 -60.36 125.01 105.22
CA ALA A 356 -60.18 124.47 106.56
C ALA A 356 -58.85 124.94 107.18
N GLU A 357 -57.75 124.87 106.43
CA GLU A 357 -56.42 125.33 106.87
C GLU A 357 -56.38 126.85 107.16
N ARG A 358 -57.26 127.63 106.51
CA ARG A 358 -57.45 129.06 106.79
C ARG A 358 -58.42 129.37 107.93
N LYS A 359 -59.12 128.38 108.49
CA LYS A 359 -60.04 128.56 109.64
C LYS A 359 -59.53 127.96 110.95
N THR A 360 -58.22 127.69 111.04
CA THR A 360 -57.52 127.35 112.29
C THR A 360 -57.27 128.60 113.18
N GLN A 361 -58.14 129.60 113.10
CA GLN A 361 -58.21 130.77 113.98
C GLN A 361 -59.69 131.06 114.30
N ALA A 362 -59.96 131.38 115.58
CA ALA A 362 -61.26 131.67 116.19
C ALA A 362 -62.25 130.49 116.46
N SER A 363 -62.28 130.09 117.74
CA SER A 363 -63.46 129.74 118.55
C SER A 363 -64.08 128.32 118.56
N HIS A 364 -63.67 127.54 119.56
CA HIS A 364 -64.49 126.84 120.59
C HIS A 364 -65.74 125.95 120.29
N HIS A 365 -65.60 124.68 120.72
CA HIS A 365 -66.55 123.84 121.51
C HIS A 365 -67.60 122.88 120.86
N PRO A 366 -68.09 121.83 121.59
CA PRO A 366 -68.67 120.54 121.07
C PRO A 366 -70.20 120.38 121.44
N PRO A 367 -70.87 119.18 121.59
CA PRO A 367 -70.52 117.73 121.40
C PRO A 367 -71.61 116.77 120.80
N SER A 368 -71.26 115.47 120.63
CA SER A 368 -72.02 114.18 120.83
C SER A 368 -73.45 113.91 120.29
N LEU A 369 -73.67 112.74 119.61
CA LEU A 369 -74.55 111.60 120.05
C LEU A 369 -74.73 110.41 119.03
N HIS A 370 -75.41 109.33 119.46
CA HIS A 370 -75.67 107.97 118.86
C HIS A 370 -77.09 107.85 118.18
N PRO A 371 -77.76 106.69 117.82
CA PRO A 371 -77.49 105.21 117.95
C PRO A 371 -77.90 104.22 116.77
N LEU A 372 -77.61 102.90 116.97
CA LEU A 372 -78.20 101.57 116.56
C LEU A 372 -79.21 101.30 115.38
N GLY A 373 -79.17 100.06 114.81
CA GLY A 373 -80.30 99.35 114.12
C GLY A 373 -79.95 98.11 113.20
N PRO A 374 -80.59 96.89 113.26
CA PRO A 374 -80.10 95.67 112.52
C PRO A 374 -81.09 94.64 111.82
N ALA A 375 -80.58 93.91 110.79
CA ALA A 375 -80.81 92.46 110.38
C ALA A 375 -82.24 91.93 109.94
N PRO A 376 -82.53 90.61 109.63
CA PRO A 376 -81.79 89.42 109.03
C PRO A 376 -82.60 88.53 107.98
N HIS A 377 -82.10 87.30 107.61
CA HIS A 377 -82.79 86.04 107.11
C HIS A 377 -83.24 85.85 105.60
N ASP A 378 -83.38 84.65 104.96
CA ASP A 378 -82.78 83.26 105.08
C ASP A 378 -83.15 82.27 103.90
N ALA A 379 -82.55 81.04 103.86
CA ALA A 379 -82.98 79.73 103.24
C ALA A 379 -83.04 79.48 101.69
N ALA A 380 -82.99 78.24 101.11
CA ALA A 380 -82.39 76.91 101.43
C ALA A 380 -82.57 75.81 100.29
N PHE A 381 -81.76 74.72 100.28
CA PHE A 381 -81.78 73.45 99.45
C PHE A 381 -81.66 73.56 97.90
N GLY A 382 -81.13 72.62 97.09
CA GLY A 382 -80.56 71.23 97.18
C GLY A 382 -80.49 70.62 95.74
N ASP A 383 -79.95 69.46 95.30
CA ASP A 383 -79.02 68.34 95.69
C ASP A 383 -78.61 67.61 94.34
N GLU A 384 -77.94 66.45 94.08
CA GLU A 384 -77.38 65.25 94.78
C GLU A 384 -76.18 64.62 93.93
N GLU A 385 -76.04 63.28 93.70
CA GLU A 385 -74.83 62.57 93.12
C GLU A 385 -75.11 61.43 92.02
N PRO A 386 -74.42 60.25 91.84
CA PRO A 386 -73.24 60.03 90.94
C PRO A 386 -73.14 58.70 90.08
N ASP A 387 -71.99 58.51 89.39
CA ASP A 387 -71.18 57.25 89.13
C ASP A 387 -71.64 56.05 88.21
N LEU A 388 -70.68 55.15 87.95
CA LEU A 388 -70.65 53.78 87.34
C LEU A 388 -70.38 53.64 85.81
N ALA A 389 -69.85 52.52 85.27
CA ALA A 389 -68.72 51.60 85.58
C ALA A 389 -68.79 50.34 84.67
N GLU A 390 -67.67 49.61 84.50
CA GLU A 390 -67.52 48.34 83.72
C GLU A 390 -67.72 48.44 82.17
N GLN A 391 -67.31 47.50 81.29
CA GLN A 391 -66.87 46.09 81.49
C GLN A 391 -65.87 45.56 80.42
N LEU A 392 -64.68 45.11 80.89
CA LEU A 392 -63.80 43.98 80.44
C LEU A 392 -63.37 43.72 78.95
N GLY A 393 -62.09 43.33 78.77
CA GLY A 393 -61.61 42.53 77.62
C GLY A 393 -60.08 42.60 77.30
N TYR A 394 -59.28 41.57 77.62
CA TYR A 394 -57.80 41.52 77.43
C TYR A 394 -57.31 40.24 76.69
N SER A 395 -56.42 40.38 75.69
CA SER A 395 -55.33 39.45 75.22
C SER A 395 -54.66 40.05 73.96
N LEU A 396 -53.37 39.98 73.60
CA LEU A 396 -52.12 39.39 74.16
C LEU A 396 -51.86 37.87 73.91
N VAL A 397 -50.56 37.53 73.69
CA VAL A 397 -49.92 36.17 73.64
C VAL A 397 -50.29 35.32 72.38
N ASP A 398 -49.38 34.71 71.60
CA ASP A 398 -47.89 34.72 71.54
C ASP A 398 -47.36 34.37 70.11
N GLU A 399 -46.06 34.09 69.97
CA GLU A 399 -45.30 33.78 68.73
C GLU A 399 -45.62 32.43 68.06
N ASP A 400 -45.51 32.37 66.72
CA ASP A 400 -44.61 31.47 65.94
C ASP A 400 -44.50 31.96 64.46
#